data_AF-X0YX34-F1
#
_entry.id   AF-X0YX34-F1
#
_cell.length_a   1.000
_cell.length_b   1.000
_cell.length_c   1.000
_cell.angle_alpha   90.00
_cell.angle_beta   90.00
_cell.angle_gamma   90.00
#
_symmetry.space_group_name_H-M   'P 1'
#
loop_
_entity.id
_entity.type
_entity.pdbx_description
1 polymer ?
#
loop_
_entity_poly.entity_id
_entity_poly.type
_entity_poly.pdbx_seq_one_letter_code
_entity_poly.pdbx_strand_id
1 'polypeptide(L)'
;MQSKNGTSGNPITFTNYQDEVVELNGTEEITSSWTQHSGNIYKTTLSADIWQLFVDDDMMISARWPNATAWDGFWDNTVYWGHGTSSDSDGTQYDNPHDSVDLAGEGKSFAGGMAVLNVGNWKSWARVINSHTSGSNHFTYDAIGGGYKTQWETHRYFLECKLNMLDAEKEWFYDDGTNVLYLWAPGGGSPSGTIEGKTLSYAFDVDDCDYIVIDGLDFFATTFKFSESSQITVENCDLLYPSYSKRMLGDT
;
A
#
# COMPACT_ATOMS: atom_id res chain seq x y z
N MET A 1 20.20 -6.70 13.52
CA MET A 1 21.25 -6.86 14.55
C MET A 1 20.62 -7.50 15.78
N GLN A 2 21.33 -8.39 16.48
CA GLN A 2 20.77 -9.10 17.63
C GLN A 2 21.77 -9.19 18.79
N SER A 3 21.31 -8.95 20.02
CA SER A 3 22.09 -9.09 21.26
C SER A 3 23.42 -8.31 21.25
N LYS A 4 23.40 -7.10 20.69
CA LYS A 4 24.55 -6.19 20.62
C LYS A 4 24.21 -4.90 21.35
N ASN A 5 24.88 -4.69 22.48
CA ASN A 5 24.59 -3.60 23.39
C ASN A 5 25.75 -2.62 23.44
N GLY A 6 25.44 -1.33 23.21
CA GLY A 6 26.30 -0.23 23.61
C GLY A 6 26.19 0.03 25.12
N THR A 7 26.67 1.20 25.53
CA THR A 7 26.49 1.72 26.90
C THR A 7 26.21 3.22 26.84
N SER A 8 25.77 3.82 27.95
CA SER A 8 25.51 5.26 28.01
C SER A 8 26.73 6.14 27.67
N GLY A 9 27.95 5.65 27.90
CA GLY A 9 29.19 6.36 27.55
C GLY A 9 29.83 5.93 26.23
N ASN A 10 29.29 4.89 25.58
CA ASN A 10 29.80 4.35 24.33
C ASN A 10 28.66 3.63 23.59
N PRO A 11 27.72 4.36 22.98
CA PRO A 11 26.66 3.77 22.18
C PRO A 11 27.21 3.14 20.90
N ILE A 12 26.44 2.27 20.27
CA ILE A 12 26.70 1.80 18.90
C ILE A 12 26.04 2.80 17.95
N THR A 13 26.85 3.57 17.23
CA THR A 13 26.36 4.62 16.31
C THR A 13 26.50 4.18 14.85
N PHE A 14 25.39 4.27 14.11
CA PHE A 14 25.35 4.19 12.66
C PHE A 14 25.17 5.61 12.12
N THR A 15 26.10 6.07 11.29
CA THR A 15 26.10 7.44 10.77
C THR A 15 26.82 7.53 9.42
N ASN A 16 26.54 8.59 8.69
CA ASN A 16 27.20 8.92 7.44
C ASN A 16 28.68 9.28 7.65
N TYR A 17 29.47 9.16 6.59
CA TYR A 17 30.87 9.56 6.64
C TYR A 17 31.00 11.06 6.34
N GLN A 18 31.46 11.83 7.32
CA GLN A 18 31.63 13.28 7.19
C GLN A 18 30.31 13.97 6.77
N ASP A 19 30.30 14.60 5.59
CA ASP A 19 29.17 15.33 5.03
C ASP A 19 28.48 14.56 3.88
N GLU A 20 28.76 13.26 3.74
CA GLU A 20 28.10 12.43 2.73
C GLU A 20 26.62 12.27 3.03
N VAL A 21 25.78 12.33 1.99
CA VAL A 21 24.37 11.97 2.08
C VAL A 21 24.26 10.47 1.84
N VAL A 22 23.73 9.74 2.82
CA VAL A 22 23.55 8.29 2.76
C VAL A 22 22.06 7.98 2.83
N GLU A 23 21.53 7.45 1.74
CA GLU A 23 20.15 6.96 1.68
C GLU A 23 20.13 5.43 1.72
N LEU A 24 19.33 4.89 2.63
CA LEU A 24 18.97 3.49 2.68
C LEU A 24 17.71 3.30 1.84
N ASN A 25 17.88 2.81 0.62
CA ASN A 25 16.79 2.55 -0.30
C ASN A 25 16.25 1.11 -0.15
N GLY A 26 14.94 0.97 0.09
CA GLY A 26 14.24 -0.31 0.19
C GLY A 26 13.61 -0.83 -1.09
N THR A 27 13.93 -0.23 -2.23
CA THR A 27 13.44 -0.63 -3.55
C THR A 27 14.50 -1.37 -4.37
N GLU A 28 14.02 -2.04 -5.41
CA GLU A 28 14.84 -2.57 -6.49
C GLU A 28 14.35 -1.97 -7.81
N GLU A 29 15.30 -1.57 -8.67
CA GLU A 29 15.02 -0.99 -9.97
C GLU A 29 14.46 -2.04 -10.96
N ILE A 30 13.38 -1.68 -11.64
CA ILE A 30 12.68 -2.51 -12.62
C ILE A 30 13.24 -2.20 -14.01
N THR A 31 14.25 -2.95 -14.41
CA THR A 31 14.96 -2.79 -15.69
C THR A 31 14.38 -3.66 -16.83
N SER A 32 13.34 -4.44 -16.55
CA SER A 32 12.72 -5.33 -17.52
C SER A 32 11.94 -4.56 -18.60
N SER A 33 11.89 -5.11 -19.82
CA SER A 33 11.24 -4.46 -20.95
C SER A 33 9.71 -4.50 -20.84
N TRP A 34 9.08 -3.34 -21.07
CA TRP A 34 7.63 -3.20 -21.02
C TRP A 34 6.97 -3.56 -22.35
N THR A 35 5.78 -4.16 -22.26
CA THR A 35 4.92 -4.45 -23.41
C THR A 35 3.53 -3.89 -23.18
N GLN A 36 2.89 -3.38 -24.22
CA GLN A 36 1.54 -2.84 -24.10
C GLN A 36 0.55 -3.96 -23.74
N HIS A 37 -0.27 -3.73 -22.71
CA HIS A 37 -1.36 -4.62 -22.33
C HIS A 37 -2.67 -4.19 -22.97
N SER A 38 -3.10 -2.94 -22.72
CA SER A 38 -4.33 -2.36 -23.26
C SER A 38 -4.32 -0.84 -23.05
N GLY A 39 -4.66 -0.05 -24.07
CA GLY A 39 -4.66 1.42 -23.95
C GLY A 39 -3.32 1.96 -23.43
N ASN A 40 -3.33 2.66 -22.31
CA ASN A 40 -2.14 3.19 -21.63
C ASN A 40 -1.55 2.25 -20.57
N ILE A 41 -2.10 1.04 -20.42
CA ILE A 41 -1.60 0.04 -19.47
C ILE A 41 -0.51 -0.78 -20.17
N TYR A 42 0.65 -0.81 -19.54
CA TYR A 42 1.79 -1.62 -19.94
C TYR A 42 2.08 -2.65 -18.87
N LYS A 43 2.76 -3.72 -19.25
CA LYS A 43 3.16 -4.78 -18.33
C LYS A 43 4.58 -5.27 -18.53
N THR A 44 5.14 -5.78 -17.46
CA THR A 44 6.43 -6.46 -17.43
C THR A 44 6.40 -7.60 -16.41
N THR A 45 7.38 -8.50 -16.48
CA THR A 45 7.55 -9.59 -15.50
C THR A 45 8.66 -9.22 -14.52
N LEU A 46 8.41 -9.42 -13.23
CA LEU A 46 9.36 -9.17 -12.15
C LEU A 46 10.02 -10.47 -11.66
N SER A 47 11.21 -10.34 -11.06
CA SER A 47 11.93 -11.43 -10.42
C SER A 47 11.74 -11.48 -8.90
N ALA A 48 11.09 -10.47 -8.32
CA ALA A 48 10.81 -10.34 -6.90
C ALA A 48 9.43 -9.70 -6.70
N ASP A 49 8.80 -10.06 -5.59
CA ASP A 49 7.52 -9.46 -5.19
C ASP A 49 7.72 -8.03 -4.70
N ILE A 50 6.80 -7.17 -5.09
CA ILE A 50 6.77 -5.77 -4.69
C ILE A 50 5.42 -5.43 -4.09
N TRP A 51 5.38 -4.49 -3.14
CA TRP A 51 4.11 -4.05 -2.54
C TRP A 51 3.91 -2.53 -2.56
N GLN A 52 4.84 -1.80 -3.15
CA GLN A 52 4.75 -0.36 -3.42
C GLN A 52 5.57 -0.09 -4.68
N LEU A 53 5.09 0.82 -5.54
CA LEU A 53 5.72 1.12 -6.83
C LEU A 53 5.99 2.62 -6.94
N PHE A 54 7.13 2.98 -7.53
CA PHE A 54 7.56 4.35 -7.75
C PHE A 54 7.93 4.57 -9.21
N VAL A 55 7.68 5.79 -9.71
CA VAL A 55 8.16 6.28 -11.01
C VAL A 55 8.80 7.64 -10.77
N ASP A 56 10.10 7.76 -11.02
CA ASP A 56 10.91 8.96 -10.72
C ASP A 56 10.66 9.48 -9.29
N ASP A 57 10.81 8.59 -8.30
CA ASP A 57 10.58 8.80 -6.85
C ASP A 57 9.13 9.11 -6.42
N ASP A 58 8.21 9.33 -7.37
CA ASP A 58 6.79 9.52 -7.08
C ASP A 58 6.09 8.16 -6.85
N MET A 59 5.39 8.03 -5.72
CA MET A 59 4.59 6.84 -5.43
C MET A 59 3.38 6.70 -6.37
N MET A 60 3.25 5.52 -6.98
CA MET A 60 2.09 5.11 -7.77
C MET A 60 0.98 4.54 -6.88
N ILE A 61 -0.26 4.62 -7.35
CA ILE A 61 -1.45 4.27 -6.59
C ILE A 61 -1.87 2.84 -6.94
N SER A 62 -2.05 1.96 -5.95
CA SER A 62 -2.63 0.64 -6.23
C SER A 62 -3.96 0.82 -6.95
N ALA A 63 -4.14 0.12 -8.08
CA ALA A 63 -5.37 0.13 -8.86
C ALA A 63 -6.57 -0.08 -7.93
N ARG A 64 -7.48 0.90 -7.92
CA ARG A 64 -8.49 1.01 -6.86
C ARG A 64 -9.83 1.49 -7.38
N TRP A 65 -10.87 1.25 -6.58
CA TRP A 65 -12.18 1.82 -6.78
C TRP A 65 -12.75 2.38 -5.46
N PRO A 66 -13.33 3.58 -5.45
CA PRO A 66 -13.26 4.59 -6.51
C PRO A 66 -11.81 5.07 -6.76
N ASN A 67 -11.55 5.61 -7.94
CA ASN A 67 -10.25 6.20 -8.28
C ASN A 67 -9.96 7.40 -7.39
N ALA A 68 -8.72 7.49 -6.88
CA ALA A 68 -8.22 8.68 -6.19
C ALA A 68 -6.92 9.11 -6.89
N THR A 69 -6.86 10.32 -7.44
CA THR A 69 -5.74 10.77 -8.28
C THR A 69 -4.65 11.52 -7.52
N ALA A 70 -4.85 11.80 -6.23
CA ALA A 70 -3.86 12.44 -5.37
C ALA A 70 -3.87 11.82 -3.97
N TRP A 71 -2.68 11.59 -3.42
CA TRP A 71 -2.50 11.03 -2.08
C TRP A 71 -3.17 11.88 -0.98
N ASP A 72 -3.08 13.20 -1.08
CA ASP A 72 -3.70 14.12 -0.11
C ASP A 72 -5.22 14.11 -0.16
N GLY A 73 -5.81 13.74 -1.31
CA GLY A 73 -7.25 13.60 -1.49
C GLY A 73 -7.78 12.22 -1.09
N PHE A 74 -6.94 11.19 -1.14
CA PHE A 74 -7.28 9.77 -0.90
C PHE A 74 -8.15 9.54 0.36
N TRP A 75 -7.94 10.36 1.39
CA TRP A 75 -8.58 10.21 2.71
C TRP A 75 -9.93 10.91 2.84
N ASP A 76 -10.35 11.69 1.83
CA ASP A 76 -11.70 12.22 1.79
C ASP A 76 -12.71 11.10 1.48
N ASN A 77 -13.24 10.52 2.56
CA ASN A 77 -14.21 9.43 2.50
C ASN A 77 -15.59 9.85 2.02
N THR A 78 -15.82 11.13 1.74
CA THR A 78 -17.05 11.60 1.10
C THR A 78 -16.98 11.48 -0.42
N VAL A 79 -15.77 11.50 -1.01
CA VAL A 79 -15.57 11.50 -2.47
C VAL A 79 -14.95 10.19 -2.96
N TYR A 80 -13.88 9.72 -2.31
CA TYR A 80 -13.04 8.64 -2.84
C TYR A 80 -13.33 7.27 -2.22
N TRP A 81 -14.48 7.10 -1.57
CA TRP A 81 -14.85 5.89 -0.84
C TRP A 81 -16.31 5.53 -1.17
N GLY A 82 -16.58 4.23 -1.32
CA GLY A 82 -17.93 3.69 -1.33
C GLY A 82 -18.58 3.84 0.05
N HIS A 83 -19.90 4.04 0.06
CA HIS A 83 -20.67 4.25 1.29
C HIS A 83 -21.53 3.04 1.57
N GLY A 84 -21.59 2.63 2.83
CA GLY A 84 -22.43 1.52 3.25
C GLY A 84 -23.91 1.87 3.37
N THR A 85 -24.74 0.84 3.49
CA THR A 85 -26.18 0.98 3.77
C THR A 85 -26.54 0.39 5.12
N SER A 86 -27.77 0.63 5.59
CA SER A 86 -28.31 -0.07 6.76
C SER A 86 -28.49 -1.59 6.56
N SER A 87 -28.35 -2.10 5.34
CA SER A 87 -28.37 -3.54 5.03
C SER A 87 -27.02 -4.22 5.26
N ASP A 88 -25.96 -3.46 5.55
CA ASP A 88 -24.64 -4.01 5.85
C ASP A 88 -24.70 -4.97 7.04
N SER A 89 -23.96 -6.07 6.89
CA SER A 89 -23.79 -7.06 7.96
C SER A 89 -22.33 -7.48 8.03
N ASP A 90 -21.91 -8.03 9.16
CA ASP A 90 -20.53 -8.47 9.30
C ASP A 90 -20.24 -9.61 8.31
N GLY A 91 -19.46 -9.30 7.28
CA GLY A 91 -19.16 -10.18 6.15
C GLY A 91 -19.91 -9.86 4.85
N THR A 92 -20.75 -8.81 4.80
CA THR A 92 -21.39 -8.34 3.56
C THR A 92 -21.55 -6.83 3.56
N GLN A 93 -20.96 -6.19 2.56
CA GLN A 93 -21.00 -4.74 2.34
C GLN A 93 -21.95 -4.44 1.18
N TYR A 94 -22.96 -3.62 1.42
CA TYR A 94 -23.82 -3.06 0.37
C TYR A 94 -23.39 -1.63 0.09
N ASP A 95 -23.33 -1.28 -1.19
CA ASP A 95 -23.06 0.05 -1.66
C ASP A 95 -24.33 0.91 -1.63
N ASN A 96 -24.17 2.15 -1.17
CA ASN A 96 -25.11 3.24 -1.28
C ASN A 96 -24.54 4.23 -2.30
N PRO A 97 -24.91 4.14 -3.59
CA PRO A 97 -24.34 4.97 -4.63
C PRO A 97 -24.50 6.46 -4.35
N HIS A 98 -23.47 7.24 -4.65
CA HIS A 98 -23.44 8.68 -4.49
C HIS A 98 -22.56 9.32 -5.56
N ASP A 99 -22.94 10.50 -6.06
CA ASP A 99 -22.25 11.19 -7.14
C ASP A 99 -21.88 10.28 -8.33
N SER A 100 -20.58 10.05 -8.58
CA SER A 100 -20.07 9.12 -9.60
C SER A 100 -19.58 7.78 -9.02
N VAL A 101 -19.80 7.54 -7.73
CA VAL A 101 -19.44 6.32 -7.02
C VAL A 101 -20.67 5.40 -7.00
N ASP A 102 -20.68 4.42 -7.89
CA ASP A 102 -21.71 3.39 -7.99
C ASP A 102 -21.08 2.02 -8.26
N LEU A 103 -21.04 1.16 -7.24
CA LEU A 103 -20.39 -0.15 -7.34
C LEU A 103 -21.04 -1.03 -8.41
N ALA A 104 -22.37 -0.97 -8.54
CA ALA A 104 -23.09 -1.74 -9.56
C ALA A 104 -22.86 -1.15 -10.96
N GLY A 105 -22.79 0.18 -11.03
CA GLY A 105 -22.52 0.95 -12.25
C GLY A 105 -21.20 0.59 -12.93
N GLU A 106 -20.20 0.11 -12.18
CA GLU A 106 -18.92 -0.34 -12.74
C GLU A 106 -19.05 -1.47 -13.77
N GLY A 107 -20.09 -2.32 -13.66
CA GLY A 107 -20.27 -3.43 -14.60
C GLY A 107 -19.10 -4.41 -14.62
N LYS A 108 -18.36 -4.52 -13.52
CA LYS A 108 -17.18 -5.38 -13.32
C LYS A 108 -17.36 -6.23 -12.07
N SER A 109 -16.74 -7.40 -12.02
CA SER A 109 -16.59 -8.17 -10.78
C SER A 109 -15.26 -7.82 -10.12
N PHE A 110 -15.27 -7.57 -8.83
CA PHE A 110 -14.08 -7.27 -8.04
C PHE A 110 -13.68 -8.44 -7.12
N ALA A 111 -14.23 -9.63 -7.34
CA ALA A 111 -13.90 -10.81 -6.56
C ALA A 111 -12.39 -11.13 -6.64
N GLY A 112 -11.80 -11.48 -5.50
CA GLY A 112 -10.36 -11.68 -5.33
C GLY A 112 -9.52 -10.39 -5.29
N GLY A 113 -10.14 -9.20 -5.34
CA GLY A 113 -9.47 -7.97 -4.93
C GLY A 113 -9.47 -7.80 -3.41
N MET A 114 -8.97 -6.67 -2.94
CA MET A 114 -8.91 -6.31 -1.52
C MET A 114 -9.92 -5.18 -1.23
N ALA A 115 -10.69 -5.32 -0.17
CA ALA A 115 -11.53 -4.26 0.39
C ALA A 115 -10.87 -3.70 1.65
N VAL A 116 -10.73 -2.38 1.72
CA VAL A 116 -10.35 -1.67 2.94
C VAL A 116 -11.61 -1.09 3.56
N LEU A 117 -12.03 -1.66 4.69
CA LEU A 117 -13.33 -1.50 5.30
C LEU A 117 -13.23 -0.70 6.59
N ASN A 118 -13.74 0.53 6.59
CA ASN A 118 -13.97 1.32 7.80
C ASN A 118 -15.36 1.00 8.37
N VAL A 119 -15.46 -0.11 9.09
CA VAL A 119 -16.72 -0.69 9.60
C VAL A 119 -16.77 -0.82 11.12
N GLY A 120 -15.83 -0.15 11.80
CA GLY A 120 -15.63 -0.23 13.25
C GLY A 120 -15.53 1.13 13.92
N ASN A 121 -16.18 2.15 13.33
CA ASN A 121 -15.96 3.56 13.61
C ASN A 121 -14.52 3.98 13.22
N TRP A 122 -13.65 4.31 14.17
CA TRP A 122 -12.23 4.66 13.94
C TRP A 122 -11.30 3.49 13.58
N LYS A 123 -11.84 2.31 13.24
CA LYS A 123 -11.07 1.12 12.90
C LYS A 123 -11.36 0.66 11.49
N SER A 124 -10.29 0.35 10.78
CA SER A 124 -10.33 -0.20 9.43
C SER A 124 -9.69 -1.58 9.38
N TRP A 125 -10.18 -2.43 8.48
CA TRP A 125 -9.64 -3.75 8.21
C TRP A 125 -9.51 -3.96 6.71
N ALA A 126 -8.46 -4.65 6.29
CA ALA A 126 -8.37 -5.16 4.93
C ALA A 126 -9.00 -6.56 4.87
N ARG A 127 -9.74 -6.85 3.81
CA ARG A 127 -10.34 -8.17 3.58
C ARG A 127 -10.36 -8.50 2.11
N VAL A 128 -10.06 -9.74 1.78
CA VAL A 128 -10.28 -10.26 0.43
C VAL A 128 -11.78 -10.20 0.11
N ILE A 129 -12.10 -9.78 -1.11
CA ILE A 129 -13.46 -9.78 -1.64
C ILE A 129 -13.80 -11.22 -2.07
N ASN A 130 -14.52 -11.95 -1.23
CA ASN A 130 -14.85 -13.36 -1.43
C ASN A 130 -15.80 -13.57 -2.62
N SER A 131 -16.80 -12.70 -2.75
CA SER A 131 -17.71 -12.72 -3.89
C SER A 131 -18.14 -11.31 -4.28
N HIS A 132 -18.14 -11.06 -5.59
CA HIS A 132 -18.74 -9.90 -6.24
C HIS A 132 -19.03 -10.30 -7.69
N THR A 133 -20.18 -9.95 -8.23
CA THR A 133 -20.51 -10.20 -9.65
C THR A 133 -20.74 -8.88 -10.36
N SER A 134 -20.42 -8.81 -11.66
CA SER A 134 -20.71 -7.65 -12.49
C SER A 134 -22.14 -7.14 -12.30
N GLY A 135 -22.30 -5.84 -12.02
CA GLY A 135 -23.60 -5.20 -11.82
C GLY A 135 -24.22 -5.42 -10.43
N SER A 136 -23.52 -6.07 -9.50
CA SER A 136 -23.95 -6.17 -8.11
C SER A 136 -23.61 -4.88 -7.36
N ASN A 137 -24.49 -4.46 -6.45
CA ASN A 137 -24.21 -3.35 -5.54
C ASN A 137 -23.66 -3.85 -4.19
N HIS A 138 -23.26 -5.11 -4.07
CA HIS A 138 -22.75 -5.66 -2.81
C HIS A 138 -21.71 -6.73 -3.06
N PHE A 139 -20.85 -6.90 -2.06
CA PHE A 139 -19.83 -7.94 -2.03
C PHE A 139 -19.73 -8.57 -0.64
N THR A 140 -19.11 -9.75 -0.57
CA THR A 140 -18.89 -10.48 0.68
C THR A 140 -17.41 -10.56 1.04
N TYR A 141 -17.12 -10.73 2.33
CA TYR A 141 -15.78 -10.78 2.90
C TYR A 141 -15.78 -11.57 4.22
N ASP A 142 -14.60 -11.93 4.73
CA ASP A 142 -14.50 -12.64 6.02
C ASP A 142 -14.85 -11.73 7.20
N ALA A 143 -15.78 -12.18 8.05
CA ALA A 143 -16.29 -11.41 9.18
C ALA A 143 -15.17 -10.80 10.06
N ILE A 144 -15.36 -9.55 10.48
CA ILE A 144 -14.47 -8.83 11.41
C ILE A 144 -14.64 -9.34 12.85
N GLY A 145 -15.84 -9.75 13.23
CA GLY A 145 -16.19 -10.16 14.58
C GLY A 145 -16.38 -8.97 15.50
N GLY A 146 -15.85 -9.02 16.73
CA GLY A 146 -16.12 -8.04 17.78
C GLY A 146 -15.70 -6.58 17.48
N GLY A 147 -14.96 -6.35 16.39
CA GLY A 147 -14.63 -5.01 15.90
C GLY A 147 -15.73 -4.35 15.06
N TYR A 148 -16.64 -5.13 14.46
CA TYR A 148 -17.69 -4.64 13.58
C TYR A 148 -18.76 -3.83 14.34
N LYS A 149 -19.30 -2.78 13.72
CA LYS A 149 -20.40 -1.98 14.25
C LYS A 149 -21.66 -2.15 13.41
N THR A 150 -22.69 -2.76 14.00
CA THR A 150 -23.99 -2.91 13.35
C THR A 150 -24.75 -1.58 13.27
N GLN A 151 -25.54 -1.41 12.20
CA GLN A 151 -26.44 -0.27 12.00
C GLN A 151 -25.74 1.10 12.11
N TRP A 152 -24.54 1.18 11.55
CA TRP A 152 -23.77 2.42 11.53
C TRP A 152 -23.85 3.07 10.14
N GLU A 153 -24.44 4.26 10.07
CA GLU A 153 -24.68 4.98 8.81
C GLU A 153 -23.40 5.48 8.12
N THR A 154 -22.23 5.29 8.75
CA THR A 154 -20.95 5.79 8.24
C THR A 154 -19.98 4.69 7.84
N HIS A 155 -20.44 3.48 7.51
CA HIS A 155 -19.54 2.53 6.85
C HIS A 155 -18.97 3.13 5.57
N ARG A 156 -17.65 3.07 5.46
CA ARG A 156 -16.90 3.55 4.31
C ARG A 156 -15.97 2.46 3.87
N TYR A 157 -15.78 2.33 2.58
CA TYR A 157 -14.82 1.38 2.05
C TYR A 157 -14.20 1.87 0.75
N PHE A 158 -13.08 1.30 0.39
CA PHE A 158 -12.62 1.31 -0.99
C PHE A 158 -12.07 -0.06 -1.34
N LEU A 159 -12.00 -0.35 -2.63
CA LEU A 159 -11.48 -1.59 -3.17
C LEU A 159 -10.14 -1.30 -3.83
N GLU A 160 -9.21 -2.25 -3.80
CA GLU A 160 -7.92 -2.16 -4.47
C GLU A 160 -7.38 -3.55 -4.84
N CYS A 161 -6.18 -3.58 -5.42
CA CYS A 161 -5.43 -4.81 -5.69
C CYS A 161 -6.15 -5.75 -6.67
N LYS A 162 -6.72 -5.20 -7.75
CA LYS A 162 -7.27 -6.00 -8.85
C LYS A 162 -7.04 -5.34 -10.21
N LEU A 163 -6.54 -6.11 -11.19
CA LEU A 163 -6.24 -5.59 -12.53
C LEU A 163 -7.40 -4.85 -13.20
N ASN A 164 -8.65 -5.28 -13.01
CA ASN A 164 -9.78 -4.63 -13.66
C ASN A 164 -10.27 -3.35 -12.95
N MET A 165 -9.61 -2.93 -11.87
CA MET A 165 -9.71 -1.58 -11.31
C MET A 165 -8.69 -0.62 -11.93
N LEU A 166 -7.69 -1.13 -12.67
CA LEU A 166 -6.65 -0.30 -13.27
C LEU A 166 -7.22 0.46 -14.46
N ASP A 167 -7.63 1.71 -14.26
CA ASP A 167 -8.27 2.53 -15.29
C ASP A 167 -7.99 4.04 -15.20
N ALA A 168 -7.13 4.47 -14.27
CA ALA A 168 -6.62 5.84 -14.22
C ALA A 168 -5.09 5.92 -14.37
N GLU A 169 -4.62 7.11 -14.72
CA GLU A 169 -3.20 7.45 -14.72
C GLU A 169 -2.60 7.31 -13.30
N LYS A 170 -1.33 6.88 -13.23
CA LYS A 170 -0.59 6.58 -11.99
C LYS A 170 -1.06 5.35 -11.23
N GLU A 171 -1.98 4.57 -11.76
CA GLU A 171 -2.39 3.33 -11.13
C GLU A 171 -1.52 2.14 -11.54
N TRP A 172 -1.39 1.16 -10.64
CA TRP A 172 -0.66 -0.08 -10.88
C TRP A 172 -1.29 -1.30 -10.22
N PHE A 173 -1.00 -2.48 -10.74
CA PHE A 173 -1.39 -3.76 -10.16
C PHE A 173 -0.28 -4.78 -10.34
N TYR A 174 0.04 -5.55 -9.30
CA TYR A 174 0.97 -6.67 -9.38
C TYR A 174 0.22 -7.98 -9.12
N ASP A 175 0.37 -8.92 -10.04
CA ASP A 175 -0.16 -10.27 -9.93
C ASP A 175 0.95 -11.19 -9.41
N ASP A 176 0.94 -11.51 -8.11
CA ASP A 176 1.93 -12.35 -7.43
C ASP A 176 1.85 -13.83 -7.85
N GLY A 177 0.73 -14.27 -8.43
CA GLY A 177 0.58 -15.61 -8.99
C GLY A 177 1.32 -15.79 -10.31
N THR A 178 1.57 -14.71 -11.04
CA THR A 178 2.23 -14.72 -12.36
C THR A 178 3.48 -13.84 -12.45
N ASN A 179 3.80 -13.13 -11.37
CA ASN A 179 4.85 -12.12 -11.27
C ASN A 179 4.75 -11.02 -12.33
N VAL A 180 3.53 -10.65 -12.74
CA VAL A 180 3.30 -9.63 -13.77
C VAL A 180 2.89 -8.32 -13.12
N LEU A 181 3.68 -7.28 -13.37
CA LEU A 181 3.36 -5.91 -13.03
C LEU A 181 2.62 -5.24 -14.18
N TYR A 182 1.54 -4.54 -13.87
CA TYR A 182 0.77 -3.69 -14.78
C TYR A 182 0.81 -2.25 -14.27
N LEU A 183 1.02 -1.29 -15.18
CA LEU A 183 1.17 0.12 -14.85
C LEU A 183 0.54 0.99 -15.94
N TRP A 184 -0.27 1.97 -15.55
CA TRP A 184 -0.52 3.16 -16.36
C TRP A 184 0.40 4.29 -15.87
N ALA A 185 1.53 4.46 -16.55
CA ALA A 185 2.55 5.43 -16.16
C ALA A 185 2.06 6.89 -16.31
N PRO A 186 2.60 7.85 -15.53
CA PRO A 186 2.34 9.27 -15.73
C PRO A 186 2.55 9.69 -17.20
N GLY A 187 1.62 10.44 -17.77
CA GLY A 187 1.60 10.84 -19.18
C GLY A 187 1.12 9.75 -20.16
N GLY A 188 0.92 8.51 -19.70
CA GLY A 188 0.59 7.36 -20.54
C GLY A 188 1.74 6.89 -21.42
N GLY A 189 1.45 5.96 -22.33
CA GLY A 189 2.48 5.34 -23.17
C GLY A 189 3.39 4.37 -22.41
N SER A 190 4.46 3.91 -23.07
CA SER A 190 5.39 2.97 -22.46
C SER A 190 6.06 3.61 -21.25
N PRO A 191 6.10 2.93 -20.09
CA PRO A 191 6.81 3.43 -18.92
C PRO A 191 8.26 3.76 -19.25
N SER A 192 8.73 4.89 -18.72
CA SER A 192 10.06 5.44 -18.88
C SER A 192 10.48 6.15 -17.59
N GLY A 193 11.76 6.47 -17.45
CA GLY A 193 12.31 7.00 -16.20
C GLY A 193 12.76 5.86 -15.28
N THR A 194 13.04 6.21 -14.03
CA THR A 194 13.42 5.25 -12.99
C THR A 194 12.14 4.64 -12.44
N ILE A 195 11.99 3.32 -12.54
CA ILE A 195 10.83 2.60 -12.02
C ILE A 195 11.34 1.62 -10.99
N GLU A 196 10.84 1.73 -9.77
CA GLU A 196 11.33 0.89 -8.67
C GLU A 196 10.19 0.35 -7.84
N GLY A 197 10.36 -0.87 -7.33
CA GLY A 197 9.40 -1.52 -6.46
C GLY A 197 9.99 -1.78 -5.08
N LYS A 198 9.23 -1.50 -4.02
CA LYS A 198 9.63 -1.79 -2.64
C LYS A 198 9.69 -3.30 -2.39
N THR A 199 10.86 -3.78 -1.97
CA THR A 199 11.18 -5.18 -1.66
C THR A 199 11.67 -5.38 -0.23
N LEU A 200 11.96 -4.28 0.49
CA LEU A 200 12.44 -4.30 1.87
C LEU A 200 11.60 -3.40 2.79
N SER A 201 11.14 -3.96 3.92
CA SER A 201 10.40 -3.20 4.93
C SER A 201 11.32 -2.45 5.88
N TYR A 202 12.39 -3.11 6.34
CA TYR A 202 13.26 -2.61 7.39
C TYR A 202 14.73 -2.70 6.97
N ALA A 203 15.38 -1.55 6.75
CA ALA A 203 16.83 -1.47 6.57
C ALA A 203 17.58 -1.78 7.87
N PHE A 204 16.97 -1.47 9.02
CA PHE A 204 17.40 -1.96 10.32
C PHE A 204 16.31 -2.81 10.96
N ASP A 205 16.57 -4.09 11.17
CA ASP A 205 15.78 -4.94 12.07
C ASP A 205 16.64 -5.28 13.29
N VAL A 206 16.33 -4.64 14.42
CA VAL A 206 17.14 -4.66 15.64
C VAL A 206 16.34 -5.32 16.76
N ASP A 207 16.96 -6.29 17.41
CA ASP A 207 16.33 -7.14 18.42
C ASP A 207 17.29 -7.30 19.61
N ASP A 208 16.77 -7.15 20.83
CA ASP A 208 17.57 -7.32 22.07
C ASP A 208 18.86 -6.48 22.06
N CYS A 209 18.75 -5.19 21.74
CA CYS A 209 19.89 -4.27 21.66
C CYS A 209 19.64 -2.98 22.44
N ASP A 210 20.63 -2.53 23.20
CA ASP A 210 20.58 -1.29 23.98
C ASP A 210 21.62 -0.27 23.52
N TYR A 211 21.33 1.02 23.72
CA TYR A 211 22.24 2.14 23.45
C TYR A 211 22.67 2.21 21.98
N ILE A 212 21.69 2.28 21.08
CA ILE A 212 21.89 2.41 19.63
C ILE A 212 21.56 3.83 19.20
N VAL A 213 22.40 4.40 18.33
CA VAL A 213 22.18 5.71 17.70
C VAL A 213 22.17 5.53 16.18
N ILE A 214 21.13 6.03 15.52
CA ILE A 214 21.07 6.22 14.07
C ILE A 214 21.05 7.73 13.83
N ASP A 215 22.10 8.26 13.19
CA ASP A 215 22.31 9.70 13.04
C ASP A 215 22.76 10.05 11.61
N GLY A 216 22.01 10.90 10.90
CA GLY A 216 22.41 11.38 9.57
C GLY A 216 22.18 10.39 8.43
N LEU A 217 21.25 9.43 8.58
CA LEU A 217 20.92 8.44 7.53
C LEU A 217 19.49 8.64 7.03
N ASP A 218 19.34 8.79 5.72
CA ASP A 218 18.03 8.93 5.08
C ASP A 218 17.46 7.57 4.67
N PHE A 219 16.14 7.50 4.52
CA PHE A 219 15.42 6.27 4.19
C PHE A 219 14.41 6.52 3.07
N PHE A 220 14.55 5.79 1.97
CA PHE A 220 13.55 5.77 0.90
C PHE A 220 12.87 4.42 0.86
N ALA A 221 11.53 4.43 0.94
CA ALA A 221 10.72 3.23 0.86
C ALA A 221 11.22 2.10 1.78
N THR A 222 11.66 2.43 3.00
CA THR A 222 12.09 1.50 4.05
C THR A 222 12.15 2.22 5.39
N THR A 223 12.31 1.48 6.48
CA THR A 223 12.42 2.08 7.81
C THR A 223 13.26 1.19 8.73
N PHE A 224 13.10 1.35 10.03
CA PHE A 224 13.75 0.57 11.07
C PHE A 224 12.71 -0.04 12.00
N LYS A 225 13.09 -1.15 12.63
CA LYS A 225 12.30 -1.85 13.63
C LYS A 225 13.19 -2.18 14.82
N PHE A 226 12.69 -1.90 16.02
CA PHE A 226 13.32 -2.23 17.28
C PHE A 226 12.39 -3.13 18.09
N SER A 227 12.89 -4.29 18.49
CA SER A 227 12.19 -5.26 19.33
C SER A 227 13.03 -5.51 20.59
N GLU A 228 12.39 -5.56 21.76
CA GLU A 228 13.07 -5.87 23.03
C GLU A 228 14.34 -5.03 23.30
N SER A 229 14.34 -3.77 22.84
CA SER A 229 15.51 -2.89 22.78
C SER A 229 15.24 -1.60 23.55
N SER A 230 16.25 -1.02 24.21
CA SER A 230 16.10 0.21 24.99
C SER A 230 17.22 1.23 24.74
N GLN A 231 17.00 2.49 25.12
CA GLN A 231 17.98 3.58 24.90
C GLN A 231 18.35 3.74 23.42
N ILE A 232 17.35 3.88 22.57
CA ILE A 232 17.51 4.07 21.12
C ILE A 232 17.33 5.55 20.78
N THR A 233 18.27 6.10 20.03
CA THR A 233 18.16 7.45 19.45
C THR A 233 18.14 7.34 17.93
N VAL A 234 17.19 8.01 17.30
CA VAL A 234 17.16 8.25 15.85
C VAL A 234 17.05 9.75 15.66
N GLU A 235 18.04 10.36 15.02
CA GLU A 235 18.11 11.81 14.84
C GLU A 235 18.72 12.18 13.48
N ASN A 236 18.42 13.40 12.99
CA ASN A 236 18.94 13.93 11.72
C ASN A 236 18.73 12.98 10.52
N CYS A 237 17.58 12.33 10.44
CA CYS A 237 17.21 11.40 9.36
C CYS A 237 15.98 11.92 8.62
N ASP A 238 15.95 11.83 7.30
CA ASP A 238 14.74 11.99 6.50
C ASP A 238 14.14 10.63 6.13
N LEU A 239 12.82 10.47 6.32
CA LEU A 239 12.10 9.24 6.03
C LEU A 239 11.03 9.50 4.98
N LEU A 240 11.24 8.99 3.77
CA LEU A 240 10.28 9.07 2.67
C LEU A 240 9.66 7.70 2.41
N TYR A 241 8.33 7.63 2.42
CA TYR A 241 7.56 6.38 2.30
C TYR A 241 7.99 5.24 3.26
N PRO A 242 8.17 5.50 4.56
CA PRO A 242 8.79 4.53 5.47
C PRO A 242 7.97 3.26 5.71
N SER A 243 6.65 3.35 5.50
CA SER A 243 5.72 2.25 5.70
C SER A 243 4.68 2.21 4.59
N TYR A 244 4.35 0.99 4.17
CA TYR A 244 3.28 0.71 3.23
C TYR A 244 2.75 -0.70 3.48
N SER A 245 1.45 -0.91 3.26
CA SER A 245 0.83 -2.20 3.49
C SER A 245 1.19 -3.21 2.40
N LYS A 246 1.27 -4.50 2.75
CA LYS A 246 1.48 -5.58 1.78
C LYS A 246 0.19 -6.14 1.18
N ARG A 247 -0.87 -5.32 1.08
CA ARG A 247 -2.19 -5.75 0.57
C ARG A 247 -2.14 -6.21 -0.89
N MET A 248 -1.22 -5.66 -1.69
CA MET A 248 -0.96 -6.14 -3.05
C MET A 248 -0.47 -7.60 -3.08
N LEU A 249 0.10 -8.09 -1.97
CA LEU A 249 0.54 -9.47 -1.78
C LEU A 249 -0.44 -10.29 -0.90
N GLY A 250 -1.66 -9.77 -0.69
CA GLY A 250 -2.72 -10.48 0.01
C GLY A 250 -2.79 -10.31 1.53
N ASP A 251 -1.93 -9.49 2.16
CA ASP A 251 -2.02 -9.24 3.61
C ASP A 251 -3.36 -8.53 3.97
N THR A 252 -4.03 -9.00 5.04
CA THR A 252 -5.36 -8.50 5.51
C THR A 252 -5.36 -8.02 6.95
#